data_AF-A0A1U9NKY6-F1
#
_entry.id   AF-A0A1U9NKY6-F1
#
_cell.length_a   1.000
_cell.length_b   1.000
_cell.length_c   1.000
_cell.angle_alpha   90.00
_cell.angle_beta   90.00
_cell.angle_gamma   90.00
#
_symmetry.space_group_name_H-M   'P 1'
#
loop_
_entity.id
_entity.type
_entity.pdbx_description
1 polymer ?
#
loop_
_entity_poly.entity_id
_entity_poly.type
_entity_poly.pdbx_seq_one_letter_code
_entity_poly.pdbx_strand_id
1 'polypeptide(L)'
;MAKHKTSKLKPIVSVKQMAEMLNLSRARFYQLLDEGIFPQPIYDLRTRRPLYDARLQKRCLEVRDTGIGDNGRYILFYSPREKSESQPRKQNKGKTTANLKYQELTETLNSMGLDCSAKEAGSAIEEIYPEGIEHEDEGVVIREIFRYLRQKGV
;
A
#
# COMPACT_ATOMS: atom_id res chain seq x y z
N MET A 1 -15.24 -10.13 19.15
CA MET A 1 -16.52 -10.20 18.43
C MET A 1 -16.51 -9.10 17.38
N ALA A 2 -16.40 -9.45 16.09
CA ALA A 2 -16.39 -8.47 15.03
C ALA A 2 -17.71 -7.69 15.04
N LYS A 3 -17.63 -6.35 15.15
CA LYS A 3 -18.81 -5.48 15.06
C LYS A 3 -19.42 -5.65 13.68
N HIS A 4 -20.44 -6.49 13.54
CA HIS A 4 -21.28 -6.49 12.36
C HIS A 4 -21.94 -5.13 12.26
N LYS A 5 -21.48 -4.31 11.30
CA LYS A 5 -22.22 -3.12 10.89
C LYS A 5 -23.55 -3.66 10.36
N THR A 6 -24.61 -3.56 11.15
CA THR A 6 -25.94 -4.07 10.84
C THR A 6 -26.31 -3.59 9.43
N SER A 7 -26.19 -4.47 8.45
CA SER A 7 -26.31 -4.10 7.04
C SER A 7 -27.79 -3.90 6.75
N LYS A 8 -28.28 -2.68 7.01
CA LYS A 8 -29.66 -2.31 6.69
C LYS A 8 -29.84 -2.49 5.18
N LEU A 9 -30.75 -3.39 4.81
CA LEU A 9 -31.12 -3.62 3.41
C LEU A 9 -31.63 -2.32 2.81
N LYS A 10 -31.22 -2.03 1.58
CA LYS A 10 -31.70 -0.88 0.80
C LYS A 10 -32.58 -1.39 -0.34
N PRO A 11 -33.50 -0.58 -0.88
CA PRO A 11 -34.34 -0.99 -2.01
C PRO A 11 -33.52 -1.49 -3.20
N ILE A 12 -32.46 -0.76 -3.55
CA ILE A 12 -31.47 -1.14 -4.57
C ILE A 12 -30.07 -0.78 -4.10
N VAL A 13 -29.09 -1.59 -4.45
CA VAL A 13 -27.67 -1.28 -4.27
C VAL A 13 -26.87 -1.60 -5.53
N SER A 14 -25.80 -0.84 -5.75
CA SER A 14 -24.81 -1.16 -6.79
C SER A 14 -23.90 -2.31 -6.37
N VAL A 15 -23.19 -2.91 -7.34
CA VAL A 15 -22.14 -3.93 -7.10
C VAL A 15 -21.11 -3.46 -6.07
N LYS A 16 -20.67 -2.19 -6.15
CA LYS A 16 -19.70 -1.62 -5.21
C LYS A 16 -20.24 -1.63 -3.78
N GLN A 17 -21.46 -1.16 -3.60
CA GLN A 17 -22.11 -1.11 -2.29
C GLN A 17 -22.36 -2.52 -1.74
N MET A 18 -22.72 -3.48 -2.59
CA MET A 18 -22.89 -4.88 -2.18
C MET A 18 -21.56 -5.47 -1.67
N ALA A 19 -20.46 -5.24 -2.37
CA ALA A 19 -19.13 -5.68 -1.93
C ALA A 19 -18.73 -5.05 -0.58
N GLU A 20 -19.01 -3.76 -0.39
CA GLU A 20 -18.80 -3.06 0.89
C GLU A 20 -19.65 -3.65 2.03
N MET A 21 -20.92 -3.99 1.77
CA MET A 21 -21.81 -4.63 2.75
C MET A 21 -21.30 -6.00 3.19
N LEU A 22 -20.64 -6.75 2.28
CA LEU A 22 -20.04 -8.05 2.56
C LEU A 22 -18.62 -7.96 3.14
N ASN A 23 -18.10 -6.74 3.31
CA ASN A 23 -16.73 -6.46 3.74
C ASN A 23 -15.67 -7.14 2.85
N LEU A 24 -15.89 -7.10 1.53
CA LEU A 24 -15.01 -7.65 0.52
C LEU A 24 -14.44 -6.53 -0.36
N SER A 25 -13.23 -6.75 -0.87
CA SER A 25 -12.74 -5.91 -1.96
C SER A 25 -13.59 -6.14 -3.21
N ARG A 26 -13.73 -5.10 -4.05
CA ARG A 26 -14.49 -5.21 -5.30
C ARG A 26 -13.93 -6.30 -6.22
N ALA A 27 -12.61 -6.45 -6.27
CA ALA A 27 -11.95 -7.50 -7.04
C ALA A 27 -12.31 -8.90 -6.55
N ARG A 28 -12.26 -9.14 -5.22
CA ARG A 28 -12.62 -10.45 -4.68
C ARG A 28 -14.11 -10.74 -4.88
N PHE A 29 -14.97 -9.73 -4.80
CA PHE A 29 -16.39 -9.90 -5.07
C PHE A 29 -16.65 -10.37 -6.52
N TYR A 30 -15.96 -9.79 -7.52
CA TYR A 30 -16.10 -10.24 -8.91
C TYR A 30 -15.60 -11.68 -9.11
N GLN A 31 -14.45 -12.05 -8.54
CA GLN A 31 -13.98 -13.44 -8.61
C GLN A 31 -15.03 -14.42 -8.09
N LEU A 32 -15.68 -14.09 -6.97
CA LEU A 32 -16.73 -14.92 -6.38
C LEU A 32 -18.02 -14.94 -7.19
N LEU A 33 -18.32 -13.88 -7.94
CA LEU A 33 -19.42 -13.88 -8.91
C LEU A 33 -19.11 -14.79 -10.09
N ASP A 34 -17.89 -14.71 -10.62
CA ASP A 34 -17.44 -15.54 -11.75
C ASP A 34 -17.39 -17.02 -11.36
N GLU A 35 -17.02 -17.33 -10.11
CA GLU A 35 -17.06 -18.68 -9.53
C GLU A 35 -18.50 -19.17 -9.24
N GLY A 36 -19.51 -18.29 -9.33
CA GLY A 36 -20.92 -18.60 -9.04
C GLY A 36 -21.23 -18.74 -7.54
N ILE A 37 -20.36 -18.25 -6.66
CA ILE A 37 -20.58 -18.26 -5.21
C ILE A 37 -21.64 -17.23 -4.83
N PHE A 38 -21.63 -16.05 -5.46
CA PHE A 38 -22.68 -15.05 -5.29
C PHE A 38 -23.62 -15.04 -6.51
N PRO A 39 -24.89 -14.68 -6.33
CA PRO A 39 -25.84 -14.56 -7.43
C PRO A 39 -25.46 -13.38 -8.34
N GLN A 40 -25.70 -13.54 -9.65
CA GLN A 40 -25.43 -12.50 -10.64
C GLN A 40 -26.33 -11.27 -10.43
N PRO A 41 -25.83 -10.04 -10.69
CA PRO A 41 -26.63 -8.83 -10.58
C PRO A 41 -27.70 -8.74 -11.67
N ILE A 42 -28.80 -8.06 -11.36
CA ILE A 42 -29.78 -7.66 -12.37
C ILE A 42 -29.26 -6.42 -13.09
N TYR A 43 -29.51 -6.32 -14.38
CA TYR A 43 -29.16 -5.13 -15.14
C TYR A 43 -30.36 -4.23 -15.31
N ASP A 44 -30.23 -2.95 -14.95
CA ASP A 44 -31.23 -1.95 -15.30
C ASP A 44 -31.32 -1.83 -16.82
N LEU A 45 -32.51 -2.01 -17.37
CA LEU A 45 -32.75 -1.93 -18.83
C LEU A 45 -32.42 -0.55 -19.39
N ARG A 46 -32.62 0.51 -18.61
CA ARG A 46 -32.40 1.89 -19.05
C ARG A 46 -30.92 2.26 -19.07
N THR A 47 -30.20 1.94 -18.00
CA THR A 47 -28.80 2.38 -17.82
C THR A 47 -27.77 1.29 -18.10
N ARG A 48 -28.20 0.03 -18.28
CA ARG A 48 -27.37 -1.18 -18.39
C ARG A 48 -26.39 -1.34 -17.22
N ARG A 49 -26.71 -0.75 -16.06
CA ARG A 49 -25.89 -0.86 -14.85
C ARG A 49 -26.32 -2.06 -14.01
N PRO A 50 -25.36 -2.83 -13.46
CA PRO A 50 -25.66 -3.94 -12.57
C PRO A 50 -26.12 -3.43 -11.19
N LEU A 51 -27.22 -3.98 -10.70
CA LEU A 51 -27.85 -3.67 -9.42
C LEU A 51 -28.31 -4.94 -8.69
N TYR A 52 -28.43 -4.83 -7.37
CA TYR A 52 -28.98 -5.85 -6.49
C TYR A 52 -30.22 -5.28 -5.82
N ASP A 53 -31.35 -5.96 -5.99
CA ASP A 53 -32.57 -5.68 -5.25
C ASP A 53 -32.48 -6.24 -3.82
N ALA A 54 -33.51 -5.99 -3.01
CA ALA A 54 -33.53 -6.46 -1.63
C ALA A 54 -33.44 -8.00 -1.50
N ARG A 55 -33.97 -8.75 -2.48
CA ARG A 55 -33.94 -10.22 -2.47
C ARG A 55 -32.53 -10.74 -2.71
N LEU A 56 -31.83 -10.24 -3.74
CA LEU A 56 -30.46 -10.65 -4.03
C LEU A 56 -29.49 -10.17 -2.95
N GLN A 57 -29.72 -9.00 -2.36
CA GLN A 57 -28.95 -8.54 -1.20
C GLN A 57 -29.01 -9.53 -0.04
N LYS A 58 -30.22 -10.01 0.31
CA LYS A 58 -30.39 -11.04 1.36
C LYS A 58 -29.63 -12.31 1.02
N ARG A 59 -29.72 -12.77 -0.23
CA ARG A 59 -29.03 -13.99 -0.66
C ARG A 59 -27.51 -13.86 -0.54
N CYS A 60 -26.93 -12.74 -0.96
CA CYS A 60 -25.50 -12.47 -0.78
C CYS A 60 -25.08 -12.46 0.70
N LEU A 61 -25.91 -11.89 1.58
CA LEU A 61 -25.66 -11.87 3.01
C LEU A 61 -25.75 -13.27 3.62
N GLU A 62 -26.72 -14.09 3.20
CA GLU A 62 -26.84 -15.50 3.59
C GLU A 62 -25.61 -16.31 3.18
N VAL A 63 -25.14 -16.16 1.94
CA VAL A 63 -23.91 -16.82 1.46
C VAL A 63 -22.73 -16.43 2.36
N ARG A 64 -22.63 -15.14 2.71
CA ARG A 64 -21.55 -14.64 3.58
C ARG A 64 -21.62 -15.18 5.00
N ASP A 65 -22.82 -15.36 5.54
CA ASP A 65 -23.05 -15.83 6.91
C ASP A 65 -22.87 -17.35 7.02
N THR A 66 -23.46 -18.10 6.09
CA THR A 66 -23.43 -19.57 6.08
C THR A 66 -22.13 -20.14 5.50
N GLY A 67 -21.44 -19.38 4.65
CA GLY A 67 -20.31 -19.89 3.87
C GLY A 67 -20.73 -20.89 2.80
N ILE A 68 -22.01 -20.95 2.41
CA ILE A 68 -22.50 -21.81 1.34
C ILE A 68 -22.83 -20.92 0.14
N GLY A 69 -22.10 -21.08 -0.96
CA GLY A 69 -22.33 -20.36 -2.20
C GLY A 69 -23.69 -20.68 -2.83
N ASP A 70 -24.15 -19.81 -3.72
CA ASP A 70 -25.40 -20.02 -4.47
C ASP A 70 -25.33 -21.26 -5.39
N ASN A 71 -24.11 -21.62 -5.81
CA ASN A 71 -23.77 -22.87 -6.48
C ASN A 71 -23.67 -24.10 -5.55
N GLY A 72 -23.94 -23.97 -4.25
CA GLY A 72 -23.88 -25.03 -3.25
C GLY A 72 -22.47 -25.38 -2.75
N ARG A 73 -21.42 -24.69 -3.21
CA ARG A 73 -20.04 -24.93 -2.76
C ARG A 73 -19.76 -24.22 -1.44
N TYR A 74 -18.99 -24.88 -0.58
CA TYR A 74 -18.55 -24.28 0.67
C TYR A 74 -17.40 -23.29 0.45
N ILE A 75 -17.43 -22.16 1.14
CA ILE A 75 -16.41 -21.13 1.12
C ILE A 75 -16.13 -20.60 2.52
N LEU A 76 -14.84 -20.47 2.85
CA LEU A 76 -14.39 -19.87 4.09
C LEU A 76 -14.14 -18.38 3.88
N PHE A 77 -14.90 -17.56 4.60
CA PHE A 77 -14.70 -16.12 4.66
C PHE A 77 -13.84 -15.76 5.86
N TYR A 78 -12.55 -15.54 5.63
CA TYR A 78 -11.67 -15.06 6.69
C TYR A 78 -12.12 -13.69 7.18
N SER A 79 -12.19 -13.53 8.50
CA SER A 79 -12.34 -12.21 9.09
C SER A 79 -11.11 -11.37 8.74
N PRO A 80 -11.26 -10.08 8.42
CA PRO A 80 -10.12 -9.19 8.31
C PRO A 80 -9.30 -9.33 9.58
N ARG A 81 -7.98 -9.48 9.43
CA ARG A 81 -7.09 -9.47 10.59
C ARG A 81 -7.31 -8.14 11.28
N GLU A 82 -7.81 -8.18 12.52
CA GLU A 82 -7.83 -6.99 13.36
C GLU A 82 -6.40 -6.49 13.36
N LYS A 83 -6.17 -5.30 12.79
CA LYS A 83 -4.94 -4.58 13.07
C LYS A 83 -5.05 -4.29 14.55
N SER A 84 -4.53 -5.19 15.39
CA SER A 84 -4.13 -4.84 16.74
C SER A 84 -3.47 -3.49 16.60
N GLU A 85 -4.00 -2.46 17.27
CA GLU A 85 -3.45 -1.11 17.24
C GLU A 85 -1.94 -1.26 17.29
N SER A 86 -1.35 -1.11 16.11
CA SER A 86 0.00 -1.56 15.91
C SER A 86 0.79 -0.66 16.83
N GLN A 87 1.44 -1.25 17.83
CA GLN A 87 2.54 -0.61 18.55
C GLN A 87 3.25 0.28 17.54
N PRO A 88 3.43 1.58 17.85
CA PRO A 88 3.85 2.57 16.88
C PRO A 88 4.98 1.95 16.07
N ARG A 89 4.67 1.67 14.80
CA ARG A 89 5.62 1.05 13.86
C ARG A 89 6.88 1.86 14.06
N LYS A 90 7.95 1.26 14.62
CA LYS A 90 9.20 1.97 14.93
C LYS A 90 9.56 2.74 13.67
N GLN A 91 9.19 4.02 13.65
CA GLN A 91 9.67 4.93 12.64
C GLN A 91 11.15 4.92 12.95
N ASN A 92 11.96 4.49 11.99
CA ASN A 92 13.40 4.62 12.07
C ASN A 92 13.68 6.13 12.18
N LYS A 93 13.61 6.66 13.41
CA LYS A 93 13.91 8.03 13.82
C LYS A 93 15.42 8.27 13.82
N GLY A 94 16.09 7.80 12.77
CA GLY A 94 17.54 7.94 12.61
C GLY A 94 17.97 8.37 11.22
N LYS A 95 17.05 8.57 10.26
CA LYS A 95 17.42 8.81 8.85
C LYS A 95 16.85 10.08 8.22
N THR A 96 16.28 11.01 8.99
CA THR A 96 15.77 12.26 8.40
C THR A 96 16.84 13.34 8.34
N THR A 97 17.69 13.50 9.37
CA THR A 97 18.77 14.51 9.36
C THR A 97 19.94 14.13 8.46
N ALA A 98 20.34 12.85 8.45
CA ALA A 98 21.39 12.35 7.58
C ALA A 98 21.01 12.49 6.09
N ASN A 99 19.73 12.26 5.74
CA ASN A 99 19.26 12.37 4.36
C ASN A 99 19.26 13.82 3.85
N LEU A 100 18.99 14.82 4.70
CA LEU A 100 19.15 16.24 4.34
C LEU A 100 20.62 16.61 4.09
N LYS A 101 21.54 16.23 4.99
CA LYS A 101 22.99 16.49 4.79
C LYS A 101 23.53 15.83 3.52
N TYR A 102 23.10 14.61 3.23
CA TYR A 102 23.51 13.92 2.00
C TYR A 102 22.88 14.53 0.74
N GLN A 103 21.69 15.14 0.85
CA GLN A 103 21.09 15.87 -0.26
C GLN A 103 21.87 17.15 -0.59
N GLU A 104 22.19 17.97 0.40
CA GLU A 104 22.99 19.21 0.21
C GLU A 104 24.38 18.90 -0.37
N LEU A 105 25.02 17.83 0.11
CA LEU A 105 26.29 17.37 -0.43
C LEU A 105 26.16 16.89 -1.88
N THR A 106 25.11 16.12 -2.20
CA THR A 106 24.86 15.62 -3.56
C THR A 106 24.63 16.79 -4.52
N GLU A 107 23.86 17.79 -4.12
CA GLU A 107 23.62 19.00 -4.92
C GLU A 107 24.92 19.77 -5.19
N THR A 108 25.78 19.88 -4.17
CA THR A 108 27.09 20.53 -4.31
C THR A 108 28.01 19.76 -5.25
N LEU A 109 28.11 18.43 -5.12
CA LEU A 109 28.91 17.59 -6.01
C LEU A 109 28.40 17.64 -7.46
N ASN A 110 27.08 17.67 -7.67
CA ASN A 110 26.48 17.84 -8.99
C ASN A 110 26.80 19.21 -9.59
N SER A 111 26.79 20.28 -8.78
CA SER A 111 27.18 21.63 -9.24
C SER A 111 28.65 21.72 -9.66
N MET A 112 29.50 20.83 -9.13
CA MET A 112 30.93 20.72 -9.49
C MET A 112 31.18 19.84 -10.73
N GLY A 113 30.13 19.25 -11.32
CA GLY A 113 30.19 18.47 -12.56
C GLY A 113 30.35 16.97 -12.39
N LEU A 114 29.98 16.40 -11.23
CA LEU A 114 29.83 14.95 -11.03
C LEU A 114 28.35 14.57 -11.09
N ASP A 115 27.95 13.62 -11.92
CA ASP A 115 26.57 13.12 -11.92
C ASP A 115 26.39 12.03 -10.85
N CYS A 116 26.30 12.42 -9.57
CA CYS A 116 26.25 11.48 -8.46
C CYS A 116 24.86 11.41 -7.80
N SER A 117 24.49 10.21 -7.34
CA SER A 117 23.27 9.99 -6.56
C SER A 117 23.54 10.08 -5.06
N ALA A 118 22.52 10.43 -4.27
CA ALA A 118 22.62 10.49 -2.81
C ALA A 118 23.04 9.15 -2.16
N LYS A 119 22.84 8.03 -2.86
CA LYS A 119 23.28 6.71 -2.41
C LYS A 119 24.79 6.52 -2.61
N GLU A 120 25.34 7.02 -3.71
CA GLU A 120 26.78 6.98 -4.00
C GLU A 120 27.55 7.93 -3.09
N ALA A 121 27.02 9.15 -2.87
CA ALA A 121 27.57 10.08 -1.89
C ALA A 121 27.57 9.49 -0.47
N GLY A 122 26.47 8.87 -0.03
CA GLY A 122 26.41 8.20 1.27
C GLY A 122 27.41 7.04 1.41
N SER A 123 27.55 6.23 0.36
CA SER A 123 28.52 5.12 0.35
C SER A 123 29.97 5.62 0.39
N ALA A 124 30.27 6.72 -0.31
CA ALA A 124 31.60 7.32 -0.31
C ALA A 124 31.97 7.90 1.07
N ILE A 125 31.02 8.49 1.79
CA ILE A 125 31.25 8.98 3.16
C ILE A 125 31.55 7.82 4.10
N GLU A 126 30.77 6.73 4.05
CA GLU A 126 30.99 5.56 4.90
C GLU A 126 32.36 4.90 4.64
N GLU A 127 32.87 4.99 3.40
CA GLU A 127 34.16 4.41 3.02
C GLU A 127 35.36 5.30 3.35
N ILE A 128 35.24 6.63 3.20
CA ILE A 128 36.32 7.59 3.47
C ILE A 128 36.37 8.01 4.95
N TYR A 129 35.20 8.18 5.57
CA TYR A 129 35.05 8.65 6.95
C TYR A 129 34.20 7.65 7.78
N PRO A 130 34.75 6.47 8.12
CA PRO A 130 34.04 5.46 8.91
C PRO A 130 33.69 5.92 10.33
N GLU A 131 34.41 6.91 10.86
CA GLU A 131 34.15 7.54 12.17
C GLU A 131 33.23 8.77 12.08
N GLY A 132 32.79 9.14 10.87
CA GLY A 132 31.96 10.31 10.61
C GLY A 132 32.75 11.57 10.26
N ILE A 133 32.01 12.62 9.90
CA ILE A 133 32.53 13.89 9.37
C ILE A 133 32.38 15.05 10.37
N GLU A 134 32.15 14.77 11.65
CA GLU A 134 31.81 15.80 12.66
C GLU A 134 33.00 16.68 13.06
N HIS A 135 34.23 16.27 12.75
CA HIS A 135 35.46 16.99 13.10
C HIS A 135 36.17 17.59 11.89
N GLU A 136 35.62 17.40 10.69
CA GLU A 136 36.25 17.80 9.44
C GLU A 136 35.60 19.06 8.87
N ASP A 137 36.41 19.85 8.16
CA ASP A 137 35.92 21.01 7.43
C ASP A 137 35.10 20.56 6.21
N GLU A 138 33.93 21.16 6.02
CA GLU A 138 32.99 20.78 4.97
C GLU A 138 33.62 20.88 3.57
N GLY A 139 34.48 21.86 3.33
CA GLY A 139 35.20 22.02 2.06
C GLY A 139 36.24 20.92 1.81
N VAL A 140 36.86 20.39 2.87
CA VAL A 140 37.78 19.25 2.79
C VAL A 140 37.00 17.98 2.45
N VAL A 141 35.89 17.74 3.15
CA VAL A 141 35.02 16.57 2.93
C VAL A 141 34.50 16.53 1.50
N ILE A 142 33.99 17.65 0.98
CA ILE A 142 33.50 17.75 -0.42
C ILE A 142 34.61 17.41 -1.41
N ARG A 143 35.81 17.96 -1.23
CA ARG A 143 36.94 17.75 -2.15
C ARG A 143 37.42 16.30 -2.16
N GLU A 144 37.47 15.65 -1.00
CA GLU A 144 37.89 14.25 -0.90
C GLU A 144 36.87 13.30 -1.52
N ILE A 145 35.57 13.53 -1.27
CA ILE A 145 34.50 12.75 -1.89
C ILE A 145 34.47 12.96 -3.40
N PHE A 146 34.63 14.18 -3.88
CA PHE A 146 34.71 14.49 -5.32
C PHE A 146 35.86 13.72 -5.98
N ARG A 147 37.07 13.76 -5.38
CA ARG A 147 38.25 13.06 -5.93
C ARG A 147 38.03 11.56 -5.97
N TYR A 148 37.42 11.03 -4.92
CA TYR A 148 37.16 9.61 -4.76
C TYR A 148 36.14 9.09 -5.78
N LEU A 149 35.01 9.78 -5.95
CA LEU A 149 33.98 9.41 -6.93
C LEU A 149 34.51 9.50 -8.36
N ARG A 150 35.27 10.55 -8.69
CA ARG A 150 35.93 10.71 -9.99
C ARG A 150 36.93 9.59 -10.29
N GLN A 151 37.65 9.10 -9.27
CA GLN A 151 38.56 7.96 -9.43
C GLN A 151 37.83 6.64 -9.64
N LYS A 152 36.63 6.48 -9.08
CA LYS A 152 35.74 5.33 -9.29
C LYS A 152 35.01 5.36 -10.64
N GLY A 153 35.13 6.44 -11.42
CA GLY A 153 34.52 6.56 -12.75
C GLY A 153 33.04 6.94 -12.75
N VAL A 154 32.58 7.55 -11.65
CA VAL A 154 31.33 8.32 -11.58
C VAL A 154 31.63 9.72 -12.08
#